data_AF-A0A0D3JD99-F1
#
_entry.id   AF-A0A0D3JD99-F1
#
_cell.length_a   1.000
_cell.length_b   1.000
_cell.length_c   1.000
_cell.angle_alpha   90.00
_cell.angle_beta   90.00
_cell.angle_gamma   90.00
#
_symmetry.space_group_name_H-M   'P 1'
#
loop_
_entity.id
_entity.type
_entity.pdbx_description
1 polymer ?
#
loop_
_entity_poly.entity_id
_entity_poly.type
_entity_poly.pdbx_seq_one_letter_code
_entity_poly.pdbx_strand_id
1 'polypeptide(L)'
;MRTTLRRSRSAVARAVELGAIEQYAKIGGRAAWSGAQLQQSPWWGRTLSASHVDELDSALKMAMRSGAIEWDGEIPMAVGRDVFPLREDGMGGLLRGLAEELEDGTGATMLQGIPVERYTISELSVLYLGICGYIGNNVLQSSAGLRSKSRGFGMPVGLVKAEMRGKTPKDGKQANNYFRLHTDRVSW
;
A
#
# COMPACT_ATOMS: atom_id res chain seq x y z
N MET A 1 17.38 -10.24 -79.58
CA MET A 1 16.12 -10.40 -78.83
C MET A 1 16.45 -10.99 -77.46
N ARG A 2 16.15 -10.26 -76.38
CA ARG A 2 16.27 -10.72 -74.99
C ARG A 2 14.94 -11.36 -74.58
N THR A 3 14.97 -12.57 -74.04
CA THR A 3 13.86 -13.07 -73.22
C THR A 3 14.40 -13.98 -72.11
N THR A 4 14.07 -13.58 -70.89
CA THR A 4 14.44 -14.10 -69.57
C THR A 4 13.54 -15.25 -69.13
N LEU A 5 14.05 -16.20 -68.33
CA LEU A 5 13.36 -16.96 -67.27
C LEU A 5 14.42 -17.91 -66.63
N ARG A 6 14.49 -18.28 -65.35
CA ARG A 6 13.97 -17.81 -64.05
C ARG A 6 14.73 -18.67 -63.03
N ARG A 7 15.66 -18.11 -62.25
CA ARG A 7 16.30 -18.85 -61.14
C ARG A 7 15.31 -18.91 -59.97
N SER A 8 14.81 -20.11 -59.69
CA SER A 8 14.05 -20.41 -58.48
C SER A 8 15.01 -20.26 -57.28
N ARG A 9 14.67 -19.34 -56.35
CA ARG A 9 15.32 -19.24 -55.05
C ARG A 9 14.59 -20.18 -54.09
N SER A 10 15.16 -21.37 -53.86
CA SER A 10 14.82 -22.17 -52.69
C SER A 10 15.52 -21.55 -51.48
N ALA A 11 14.79 -20.73 -50.71
CA ALA A 11 15.22 -20.29 -49.40
C ALA A 11 14.89 -21.40 -48.40
N VAL A 12 15.90 -22.15 -47.96
CA VAL A 12 15.78 -23.08 -46.85
C VAL A 12 15.60 -22.25 -45.58
N ALA A 13 14.36 -22.17 -45.08
CA ALA A 13 14.08 -21.63 -43.76
C ALA A 13 14.69 -22.58 -42.73
N ARG A 14 15.78 -22.17 -42.10
CA ARG A 14 16.36 -22.89 -40.96
C ARG A 14 15.49 -22.58 -39.75
N ALA A 15 14.52 -23.45 -39.48
CA ALA A 15 13.78 -23.42 -38.23
C ALA A 15 14.79 -23.60 -37.09
N VAL A 16 14.84 -22.63 -36.19
CA VAL A 16 15.52 -22.80 -34.90
C VAL A 16 14.62 -23.76 -34.11
N GLU A 17 15.09 -24.98 -33.87
CA GLU A 17 14.49 -25.86 -32.87
C GLU A 17 14.62 -25.16 -31.52
N LEU A 18 13.52 -24.53 -31.07
CA LEU A 18 13.36 -24.19 -29.67
C LEU A 18 13.31 -25.53 -28.94
N GLY A 19 14.39 -25.86 -28.22
CA GLY A 19 14.45 -27.02 -27.33
C GLY A 19 13.22 -27.07 -26.44
N ALA A 20 12.81 -28.29 -26.08
CA ALA A 20 11.57 -28.61 -25.35
C ALA A 20 11.16 -27.50 -24.38
N ILE A 21 9.95 -26.95 -24.60
CA ILE A 21 9.32 -25.95 -23.74
C ILE A 21 9.31 -26.54 -22.33
N GLU A 22 10.06 -25.95 -21.39
CA GLU A 22 9.94 -26.29 -19.98
C GLU A 22 8.45 -26.17 -19.58
N GLN A 23 7.89 -27.22 -18.97
CA GLN A 23 6.52 -27.16 -18.48
C GLN A 23 6.42 -26.09 -17.41
N TYR A 24 5.87 -24.92 -17.76
CA TYR A 24 5.53 -23.90 -16.80
C TYR A 24 4.33 -24.36 -15.96
N ALA A 25 4.52 -24.52 -14.65
CA ALA A 25 3.42 -24.76 -13.72
C ALA A 25 2.72 -23.43 -13.38
N LYS A 26 1.39 -23.47 -13.27
CA LYS A 26 0.62 -22.31 -12.81
C LYS A 26 1.03 -21.96 -11.37
N ILE A 27 1.28 -20.68 -11.10
CA ILE A 27 1.47 -20.17 -9.74
C ILE A 27 0.20 -20.47 -8.94
N GLY A 28 0.36 -21.19 -7.83
CA GLY A 28 -0.70 -21.57 -6.91
C GLY A 28 -0.51 -20.96 -5.53
N GLY A 29 -1.20 -21.51 -4.53
CA GLY A 29 -1.15 -21.03 -3.15
C GLY A 29 -2.14 -19.90 -2.86
N ARG A 30 -2.10 -19.39 -1.63
CA ARG A 30 -3.09 -18.43 -1.09
C ARG A 30 -3.02 -17.05 -1.78
N ALA A 31 -1.84 -16.64 -2.24
CA ALA A 31 -1.64 -15.41 -2.99
C ALA A 31 -2.15 -15.47 -4.45
N ALA A 32 -2.45 -16.66 -4.97
CA ALA A 32 -2.95 -16.86 -6.34
C ALA A 32 -4.49 -16.88 -6.37
N TRP A 33 -5.11 -15.70 -6.24
CA TRP A 33 -6.56 -15.54 -6.18
C TRP A 33 -7.16 -14.76 -7.35
N SER A 34 -8.44 -14.98 -7.60
CA SER A 34 -9.31 -14.12 -8.42
C SER A 34 -10.09 -13.14 -7.54
N GLY A 35 -10.62 -12.05 -8.11
CA GLY A 35 -11.37 -11.06 -7.33
C GLY A 35 -12.57 -11.65 -6.57
N ALA A 36 -13.24 -12.66 -7.13
CA ALA A 36 -14.33 -13.36 -6.45
C ALA A 36 -13.86 -14.15 -5.23
N GLN A 37 -12.65 -14.75 -5.28
CA GLN A 37 -12.06 -15.43 -4.13
C GLN A 37 -11.61 -14.43 -3.06
N LEU A 38 -11.03 -13.29 -3.45
CA LEU A 38 -10.64 -12.26 -2.48
C LEU A 38 -11.87 -11.68 -1.74
N GLN A 39 -12.98 -11.47 -2.43
CA GLN A 39 -14.23 -10.99 -1.81
C GLN A 39 -14.82 -11.97 -0.77
N GLN A 40 -14.44 -13.25 -0.84
CA GLN A 40 -14.82 -14.26 0.15
C GLN A 40 -13.84 -14.33 1.33
N SER A 41 -12.72 -13.61 1.28
CA SER A 41 -11.73 -13.59 2.35
C SER A 41 -12.32 -12.91 3.59
N PRO A 42 -12.18 -13.51 4.80
CA PRO A 42 -12.60 -12.88 6.05
C PRO A 42 -11.76 -11.65 6.42
N TRP A 43 -10.65 -11.42 5.72
CA TRP A 43 -9.78 -10.26 5.87
C TRP A 43 -10.11 -9.13 4.89
N TRP A 44 -11.01 -9.36 3.94
CA TRP A 44 -11.47 -8.35 2.99
C TRP A 44 -12.82 -7.78 3.43
N GLY A 45 -12.84 -6.54 3.94
CA GLY A 45 -14.05 -5.90 4.46
C GLY A 45 -14.35 -6.24 5.92
N ARG A 46 -13.32 -6.58 6.69
CA ARG A 46 -13.44 -6.86 8.12
C ARG A 46 -13.82 -5.57 8.86
N THR A 47 -15.02 -5.54 9.41
CA THR A 47 -15.50 -4.40 10.22
C THR A 47 -14.97 -4.51 11.64
N LEU A 48 -14.41 -3.41 12.15
CA LEU A 48 -13.95 -3.30 13.53
C LEU A 48 -15.15 -3.24 14.49
N SER A 49 -15.05 -3.94 15.62
CA SER A 49 -16.03 -3.83 16.70
C SER A 49 -15.88 -2.48 17.43
N ALA A 50 -16.90 -2.10 18.19
CA ALA A 50 -16.83 -0.95 19.07
C ALA A 50 -15.64 -1.05 20.04
N SER A 51 -15.36 -2.24 20.60
CA SER A 51 -14.22 -2.46 21.50
C SER A 51 -12.87 -2.19 20.83
N HIS A 52 -12.70 -2.57 19.56
CA HIS A 52 -11.47 -2.26 18.82
C HIS A 52 -11.33 -0.75 18.60
N VAL A 53 -12.42 -0.06 18.27
CA VAL A 53 -12.42 1.40 18.08
C VAL A 53 -12.11 2.13 19.38
N ASP A 54 -12.70 1.70 20.50
CA ASP A 54 -12.44 2.28 21.83
C ASP A 54 -10.98 2.08 22.27
N GLU A 55 -10.39 0.94 21.92
CA GLU A 55 -8.98 0.65 22.17
C GLU A 55 -8.06 1.56 21.33
N LEU A 56 -8.35 1.73 20.03
CA LEU A 56 -7.62 2.65 19.17
C LEU A 56 -7.70 4.10 19.68
N ASP A 57 -8.88 4.54 20.12
CA ASP A 57 -9.09 5.87 20.69
C ASP A 57 -8.31 6.06 22.00
N SER A 58 -8.29 5.03 22.85
CA SER A 58 -7.52 5.05 24.10
C SER A 58 -6.01 5.13 23.84
N ALA A 59 -5.50 4.35 22.89
CA ALA A 59 -4.10 4.36 22.50
C ALA A 59 -3.70 5.70 21.89
N LEU A 60 -4.52 6.27 21.00
CA LEU A 60 -4.31 7.59 20.42
C LEU A 60 -4.25 8.67 21.51
N LYS A 61 -5.23 8.70 22.42
CA LYS A 61 -5.27 9.65 23.52
C LYS A 61 -4.03 9.57 24.41
N MET A 62 -3.53 8.36 24.63
CA MET A 62 -2.31 8.17 25.42
C MET A 62 -1.07 8.66 24.66
N ALA A 63 -0.94 8.29 23.38
CA ALA A 63 0.13 8.73 22.51
C ALA A 63 0.22 10.27 22.47
N MET A 64 -0.91 10.95 22.28
CA MET A 64 -1.00 12.41 22.22
C MET A 64 -0.64 13.08 23.56
N ARG A 65 -0.97 12.46 24.70
CA ARG A 65 -0.64 13.00 26.03
C ARG A 65 0.79 12.70 26.48
N SER A 66 1.44 11.72 25.88
CA SER A 66 2.79 11.27 26.30
C SER A 66 3.86 12.35 26.13
N GLY A 67 3.68 13.25 25.16
CA GLY A 67 4.72 14.20 24.74
C GLY A 67 5.92 13.53 24.05
N ALA A 68 5.86 12.23 23.78
CA ALA A 68 6.96 11.45 23.20
C ALA A 68 6.98 11.47 21.66
N ILE A 69 5.92 11.96 21.01
CA ILE A 69 5.85 12.04 19.56
C ILE A 69 6.66 13.25 19.07
N GLU A 70 7.65 12.99 18.21
CA GLU A 70 8.34 14.03 17.46
C GLU A 70 7.52 14.45 16.23
N TRP A 71 7.49 15.75 15.94
CA TRP A 71 6.68 16.32 14.87
C TRP A 71 7.53 17.14 13.88
N ASP A 72 7.31 16.95 12.57
CA ASP A 72 7.73 17.88 11.51
C ASP A 72 6.47 18.61 11.01
N GLY A 73 6.20 19.78 11.60
CA GLY A 73 4.94 20.50 11.39
C GLY A 73 3.75 19.72 11.95
N GLU A 74 2.80 19.34 11.08
CA GLU A 74 1.60 18.58 11.44
C GLU A 74 1.81 17.05 11.35
N ILE A 75 3.01 16.60 10.95
CA ILE A 75 3.32 15.20 10.64
C ILE A 75 4.13 14.56 11.77
N PRO A 76 3.65 13.45 12.35
CA PRO A 76 4.40 12.71 13.36
C PRO A 76 5.52 11.90 12.70
N MET A 77 6.75 12.01 13.20
CA MET A 77 7.95 11.42 12.59
C MET A 77 8.31 10.04 13.14
N ALA A 78 7.93 9.74 14.38
CA ALA A 78 8.19 8.47 15.04
C ALA A 78 6.99 8.06 15.90
N VAL A 79 6.20 7.11 15.40
CA VAL A 79 5.12 6.48 16.15
C VAL A 79 5.36 4.97 16.12
N GLY A 80 5.70 4.41 17.27
CA GLY A 80 5.93 2.98 17.48
C GLY A 80 4.93 2.40 18.48
N ARG A 81 5.02 1.08 18.70
CA ARG A 81 4.16 0.34 19.65
C ARG A 81 4.35 0.78 21.11
N ASP A 82 5.52 1.33 21.42
CA ASP A 82 5.88 1.92 22.70
C ASP A 82 5.06 3.18 23.00
N VAL A 83 4.81 4.01 21.99
CA VAL A 83 4.00 5.24 22.11
C VAL A 83 2.51 4.97 21.86
N PHE A 84 2.18 3.92 21.08
CA PHE A 84 0.81 3.54 20.72
C PHE A 84 0.53 2.08 21.11
N PRO A 85 0.37 1.74 22.39
CA PRO A 85 0.16 0.36 22.81
C PRO A 85 -1.29 -0.09 22.62
N LEU A 86 -1.42 -1.26 22.02
CA LEU A 86 -2.63 -2.04 21.85
C LEU A 86 -2.47 -3.37 22.59
N ARG A 87 -3.59 -3.88 23.08
CA ARG A 87 -3.69 -5.15 23.78
C ARG A 87 -3.53 -6.32 22.82
N GLU A 88 -2.77 -7.31 23.23
CA GLU A 88 -2.54 -8.53 22.46
C GLU A 88 -3.80 -9.40 22.31
N ASP A 89 -4.71 -9.35 23.27
CA ASP A 89 -6.01 -10.03 23.22
C ASP A 89 -7.13 -9.16 22.61
N GLY A 90 -6.77 -8.00 22.06
CA GLY A 90 -7.69 -7.03 21.44
C GLY A 90 -7.21 -6.61 20.06
N MET A 91 -7.15 -5.29 19.83
CA MET A 91 -6.77 -4.71 18.54
C MET A 91 -5.35 -5.09 18.12
N GLY A 92 -4.41 -5.22 19.07
CA GLY A 92 -3.03 -5.62 18.79
C GLY A 92 -2.94 -7.03 18.20
N GLY A 93 -3.70 -7.99 18.76
CA GLY A 93 -3.80 -9.35 18.22
C GLY A 93 -4.46 -9.40 16.85
N LEU A 94 -5.50 -8.59 16.63
CA LEU A 94 -6.15 -8.47 15.32
C LEU A 94 -5.17 -7.97 14.25
N LEU A 95 -4.37 -6.94 14.55
CA LEU A 95 -3.39 -6.39 13.62
C LEU A 95 -2.23 -7.35 13.35
N ARG A 96 -1.85 -8.19 14.31
CA ARG A 96 -0.87 -9.25 14.11
C ARG A 96 -1.38 -10.31 13.13
N GLY A 97 -2.62 -10.78 13.31
CA GLY A 97 -3.24 -11.70 12.34
C GLY A 97 -3.41 -11.07 10.96
N LEU A 98 -3.64 -9.75 10.89
CA LEU A 98 -3.65 -9.01 9.63
C LEU A 98 -2.27 -9.00 8.96
N ALA A 99 -1.19 -8.81 9.74
CA ALA A 99 0.18 -8.89 9.24
C ALA A 99 0.50 -10.27 8.66
N GLU A 100 0.12 -11.34 9.36
CA GLU A 100 0.27 -12.72 8.89
C GLU A 100 -0.52 -12.97 7.58
N GLU A 101 -1.73 -12.42 7.43
CA GLU A 101 -2.48 -12.55 6.18
C GLU A 101 -1.83 -11.79 5.01
N LEU A 102 -1.18 -10.66 5.29
CA LEU A 102 -0.46 -9.90 4.27
C LEU A 102 0.81 -10.65 3.81
N GLU A 103 1.52 -11.32 4.71
CA GLU A 103 2.78 -12.01 4.38
C GLU A 103 2.53 -13.42 3.81
N ASP A 104 1.71 -14.23 4.49
CA ASP A 104 1.53 -15.66 4.21
C ASP A 104 0.17 -16.02 3.59
N GLY A 105 -0.69 -15.01 3.39
CA GLY A 105 -2.07 -15.17 2.95
C GLY A 105 -2.31 -14.70 1.52
N THR A 106 -3.38 -13.92 1.34
CA THR A 106 -3.72 -13.33 0.05
C THR A 106 -2.82 -12.16 -0.34
N GLY A 107 -2.06 -11.59 0.60
CA GLY A 107 -1.33 -10.35 0.38
C GLY A 107 -2.24 -9.11 0.29
N ALA A 108 -3.52 -9.24 0.64
CA ALA A 108 -4.49 -8.16 0.53
C ALA A 108 -5.55 -8.24 1.64
N THR A 109 -5.68 -7.17 2.42
CA THR A 109 -6.66 -7.05 3.51
C THR A 109 -7.36 -5.68 3.45
N MET A 110 -8.53 -5.58 4.06
CA MET A 110 -9.29 -4.33 4.18
C MET A 110 -10.03 -4.29 5.52
N LEU A 111 -9.64 -3.33 6.37
CA LEU A 111 -10.34 -3.00 7.61
C LEU A 111 -11.37 -1.89 7.36
N GLN A 112 -12.52 -1.98 8.02
CA GLN A 112 -13.63 -1.03 7.94
C GLN A 112 -14.09 -0.60 9.33
N GLY A 113 -14.74 0.57 9.44
CA GLY A 113 -15.37 1.01 10.67
C GLY A 113 -14.50 1.91 11.57
N ILE A 114 -13.39 2.45 11.07
CA ILE A 114 -12.66 3.53 11.75
C ILE A 114 -13.47 4.83 11.58
N PRO A 115 -13.92 5.48 12.66
CA PRO A 115 -14.74 6.70 12.59
C PRO A 115 -13.86 7.94 12.35
N VAL A 116 -13.32 8.06 11.13
CA VAL A 116 -12.31 9.06 10.77
C VAL A 116 -12.72 10.51 11.05
N GLU A 117 -14.02 10.80 11.00
CA GLU A 117 -14.61 12.11 11.29
C GLU A 117 -14.45 12.59 12.73
N ARG A 118 -14.08 11.69 13.66
CA ARG A 118 -13.86 12.03 15.08
C ARG A 118 -12.48 12.64 15.34
N TYR A 119 -11.59 12.59 14.36
CA TYR A 119 -10.17 12.87 14.54
C TYR A 119 -9.71 14.01 13.63
N THR A 120 -8.81 14.83 14.15
CA THR A 120 -8.04 15.79 13.35
C THR A 120 -7.07 15.06 12.41
N ILE A 121 -6.54 15.76 11.41
CA ILE A 121 -5.56 15.18 10.48
C ILE A 121 -4.28 14.70 11.20
N SER A 122 -3.82 15.44 12.20
CA SER A 122 -2.65 15.03 13.01
C SER A 122 -2.96 13.80 13.85
N GLU A 123 -4.14 13.71 14.46
CA GLU A 123 -4.58 12.52 15.18
C GLU A 123 -4.74 11.30 14.27
N LEU A 124 -5.32 11.48 13.08
CA LEU A 124 -5.40 10.42 12.06
C LEU A 124 -4.02 9.94 11.63
N SER A 125 -3.04 10.85 11.52
CA SER A 125 -1.67 10.50 11.17
C SER A 125 -1.02 9.63 12.25
N VAL A 126 -1.21 9.97 13.53
CA VAL A 126 -0.72 9.16 14.65
C VAL A 126 -1.43 7.81 14.70
N LEU A 127 -2.75 7.78 14.55
CA LEU A 127 -3.54 6.55 14.54
C LEU A 127 -3.14 5.62 13.38
N TYR A 128 -2.94 6.18 12.18
CA TYR A 128 -2.47 5.43 11.02
C TYR A 128 -1.09 4.81 11.25
N LEU A 129 -0.10 5.61 11.68
CA LEU A 129 1.25 5.09 11.95
C LEU A 129 1.29 4.12 13.12
N GLY A 130 0.48 4.33 14.15
CA GLY A 130 0.31 3.42 15.27
C GLY A 130 -0.19 2.05 14.81
N ILE A 131 -1.22 2.02 13.97
CA ILE A 131 -1.73 0.79 13.35
C ILE A 131 -0.65 0.12 12.48
N CYS A 132 0.02 0.89 11.61
CA CYS A 132 1.09 0.38 10.74
C CYS A 132 2.24 -0.26 11.55
N GLY A 133 2.58 0.29 12.73
CA GLY A 133 3.60 -0.27 13.61
C GLY A 133 3.28 -1.68 14.13
N TYR A 134 2.02 -2.10 14.14
CA TYR A 134 1.65 -3.49 14.46
C TYR A 134 1.70 -4.43 13.25
N ILE A 135 1.57 -3.88 12.04
CA ILE A 135 1.60 -4.63 10.79
C ILE A 135 3.04 -4.84 10.30
N GLY A 136 3.90 -3.84 10.48
CA GLY A 136 5.29 -3.87 10.06
C GLY A 136 6.07 -2.68 10.64
N ASN A 137 7.06 -2.20 9.89
CA ASN A 137 7.86 -1.05 10.28
C ASN A 137 7.44 0.20 9.49
N ASN A 138 7.31 1.33 10.18
CA ASN A 138 7.08 2.62 9.54
C ASN A 138 8.36 3.06 8.82
N VAL A 139 8.30 3.15 7.49
CA VAL A 139 9.41 3.63 6.65
C VAL A 139 9.06 4.97 6.02
N LEU A 140 10.07 5.82 5.83
CA LEU A 140 9.88 7.12 5.18
C LEU A 140 9.63 6.94 3.68
N GLN A 141 8.64 7.65 3.14
CA GLN A 141 8.33 7.55 1.73
C GLN A 141 9.48 8.09 0.88
N SER A 142 9.89 7.28 -0.09
CA SER A 142 10.92 7.66 -1.05
C SER A 142 10.32 8.26 -2.32
N SER A 143 11.05 9.23 -2.85
CA SER A 143 10.92 9.86 -4.14
C SER A 143 11.33 8.97 -5.32
N ALA A 144 10.45 8.55 -6.25
CA ALA A 144 10.87 8.05 -7.57
C ALA A 144 11.43 9.21 -8.45
N GLY A 145 12.39 9.97 -7.92
CA GLY A 145 12.98 11.18 -8.51
C GLY A 145 12.42 12.51 -7.98
N LEU A 146 11.26 12.51 -7.31
CA LEU A 146 10.61 13.73 -6.79
C LEU A 146 11.02 14.01 -5.32
N ARG A 147 11.87 15.00 -5.05
CA ARG A 147 12.34 15.27 -3.67
C ARG A 147 11.46 16.26 -2.89
N SER A 148 10.16 16.30 -3.13
CA SER A 148 9.28 17.28 -2.47
C SER A 148 8.67 16.74 -1.18
N LYS A 149 8.93 17.40 -0.04
CA LYS A 149 8.28 17.10 1.24
C LYS A 149 6.75 17.18 1.15
N SER A 150 6.22 18.10 0.36
CA SER A 150 4.77 18.22 0.09
C SER A 150 4.14 17.01 -0.61
N ARG A 151 4.99 16.16 -1.20
CA ARG A 151 4.62 14.91 -1.85
C ARG A 151 4.97 13.70 -0.99
N GLY A 152 5.25 13.91 0.29
CA GLY A 152 5.61 12.88 1.26
C GLY A 152 7.10 12.50 1.27
N PHE A 153 7.96 13.14 0.46
CA PHE A 153 9.38 12.77 0.44
C PHE A 153 10.03 12.92 1.81
N GLY A 154 10.58 11.82 2.33
CA GLY A 154 11.23 11.77 3.64
C GLY A 154 10.24 11.85 4.82
N MET A 155 8.94 11.70 4.57
CA MET A 155 7.91 11.70 5.60
C MET A 155 7.33 10.29 5.76
N PRO A 156 6.94 9.87 6.97
CA PRO A 156 6.28 8.58 7.19
C PRO A 156 4.83 8.58 6.67
N VAL A 157 4.21 9.75 6.57
CA VAL A 157 2.91 9.96 5.93
C VAL A 157 2.92 11.25 5.12
N GLY A 158 2.42 11.19 3.89
CA GLY A 158 2.33 12.33 2.99
C GLY A 158 1.05 13.13 3.19
N LEU A 159 1.17 14.45 3.35
CA LEU A 159 0.04 15.36 3.35
C LEU A 159 -0.12 15.97 1.96
N VAL A 160 -1.05 15.43 1.17
CA VAL A 160 -1.32 15.96 -0.17
C VAL A 160 -2.06 17.30 -0.04
N LYS A 161 -1.32 18.40 0.01
CA LYS A 161 -1.83 19.76 -0.18
C LYS A 161 -1.75 20.10 -1.66
N ALA A 162 -2.82 20.62 -2.25
CA ALA A 162 -2.77 21.09 -3.63
C ALA A 162 -1.87 22.33 -3.71
N GLU A 163 -0.75 22.25 -4.40
CA GLU A 163 0.24 23.33 -4.42
C GLU A 163 0.09 24.32 -5.59
N MET A 164 -0.92 24.14 -6.46
CA MET A 164 -1.14 25.09 -7.55
C MET A 164 -1.93 26.31 -7.09
N ARG A 165 -1.29 27.50 -7.11
CA ARG A 165 -1.98 28.79 -7.11
C ARG A 165 -2.27 29.20 -8.56
N GLY A 166 -3.53 29.06 -8.99
CA GLY A 166 -3.98 29.38 -10.36
C GLY A 166 -5.47 29.10 -10.56
N LYS A 167 -6.01 29.38 -11.76
CA LYS A 167 -7.42 29.09 -12.08
C LYS A 167 -7.64 27.58 -12.23
N THR A 168 -8.35 27.00 -11.25
CA THR A 168 -8.86 25.60 -11.11
C THR A 168 -7.84 24.64 -10.48
N PRO A 169 -8.18 23.98 -9.35
CA PRO A 169 -9.32 23.06 -9.22
C PRO A 169 -10.39 23.47 -8.20
N LYS A 170 -11.63 23.00 -8.41
CA LYS A 170 -12.72 23.03 -7.42
C LYS A 170 -12.24 22.30 -6.15
N ASP A 171 -12.20 23.01 -5.03
CA ASP A 171 -11.78 22.49 -3.72
C ASP A 171 -10.34 21.92 -3.65
N GLY A 172 -9.42 22.35 -4.55
CA GLY A 172 -8.02 21.91 -4.51
C GLY A 172 -7.78 20.44 -4.83
N LYS A 173 -8.79 19.71 -5.33
CA LYS A 173 -8.64 18.30 -5.71
C LYS A 173 -8.41 18.19 -7.21
N GLN A 174 -7.22 17.77 -7.61
CA GLN A 174 -6.95 17.40 -9.00
C GLN A 174 -6.26 16.04 -9.03
N ALA A 175 -6.90 15.07 -9.68
CA ALA A 175 -6.25 13.85 -10.14
C ALA A 175 -6.46 13.79 -11.65
N ASN A 176 -5.49 14.29 -12.43
CA ASN A 176 -5.47 14.17 -13.89
C ASN A 176 -4.71 12.92 -14.37
N ASN A 177 -4.20 12.12 -13.44
CA ASN A 177 -3.36 10.96 -13.75
C ASN A 177 -4.11 9.66 -13.48
N TYR A 178 -4.22 8.84 -14.51
CA TYR A 178 -4.62 7.45 -14.40
C TYR A 178 -3.52 6.70 -13.63
N PHE A 179 -3.77 6.32 -12.38
CA PHE A 179 -2.86 5.46 -11.63
C PHE A 179 -2.93 4.06 -12.24
N ARG A 180 -1.84 3.64 -12.87
CA ARG A 180 -1.70 2.26 -13.35
C ARG A 180 -1.50 1.34 -12.14
N LEU A 181 -1.88 0.07 -12.32
CA LEU A 181 -1.48 -0.96 -11.38
C LEU A 181 0.05 -0.97 -11.28
N HIS A 182 0.53 -0.84 -10.06
CA HIS A 182 1.94 -0.88 -9.70
C HIS A 182 2.04 -1.44 -8.28
N THR A 183 3.22 -1.94 -7.94
CA THR A 183 3.59 -2.26 -6.56
C THR A 183 4.60 -1.21 -6.12
N ASP A 184 4.39 -0.65 -4.94
CA ASP A 184 5.35 0.30 -4.37
C ASP A 184 6.69 -0.37 -4.09
N ARG A 185 7.76 0.42 -4.16
CA ARG A 185 9.05 -0.02 -3.64
C ARG A 185 9.12 0.29 -2.16
N VAL A 186 9.30 -0.75 -1.37
CA VAL A 186 9.63 -0.64 0.05
C VAL A 186 11.09 -1.04 0.19
N SER A 187 11.92 -0.18 0.79
CA SER A 187 13.32 -0.50 1.09
C SER A 187 13.34 -1.19 2.45
N TRP A 188 13.78 -2.45 2.48
CA TRP A 188 14.04 -3.21 3.70
C TRP A 188 15.39 -2.81 4.30
#